data_AF-A0A8H9IKF8-F1
#
_entry.id   AF-A0A8H9IKF8-F1
#
_cell.length_a   1.000
_cell.length_b   1.000
_cell.length_c   1.000
_cell.angle_alpha   90.00
_cell.angle_beta   90.00
_cell.angle_gamma   90.00
#
_symmetry.space_group_name_H-M   'P 1'
#
loop_
_entity.id
_entity.type
_entity.pdbx_description
1 polymer ?
#
loop_
_entity_poly.entity_id
_entity_poly.type
_entity_poly.pdbx_seq_one_letter_code
_entity_poly.pdbx_strand_id
1 'polypeptide(L)'
;MRWVALGLGSSLLVACSTTESAYELVRQQQEQEAFLQSKEIEQWEKRKPSDKQMAVRMLEETQKQGRFFASLAYAEAMEKEYGADPEVMVLRAEALRQTGQLEQAAQTFNALIKTPVAGRAYQGLGLIAGSQQHFDQAAQYLKLAAQQDPTNAILQSDLAYAYLRSGQPQYARLALGKAAELAPDNPKILSNMALYLLVSQEPQRATFVMQQAGMDPATQQAVAQMAQQIGQELEQLHAHQQQQKQQELRMAAAAQDEQARAQVLAFNPTPSGNVTQTGMNRSAQAQNPVVNPTRGRAVVSATQAGLNRPLLESLGPVSSSMN
;
A
#
# COMPACT_ATOMS: atom_id res chain seq x y z
N MET A 1 84.31 -38.93 -5.64
CA MET A 1 83.22 -39.00 -6.64
C MET A 1 81.88 -38.89 -5.92
N ARG A 2 80.93 -38.20 -6.59
CA ARG A 2 79.49 -37.99 -6.28
C ARG A 2 79.13 -36.70 -5.52
N TRP A 3 78.54 -35.82 -6.33
CA TRP A 3 77.77 -34.60 -6.05
C TRP A 3 76.44 -34.92 -5.35
N VAL A 4 75.77 -33.90 -4.76
CA VAL A 4 74.40 -33.46 -5.14
C VAL A 4 73.87 -32.31 -4.23
N ALA A 5 73.41 -31.26 -4.93
CA ALA A 5 72.29 -30.32 -4.75
C ALA A 5 72.14 -29.36 -3.54
N LEU A 6 72.12 -28.08 -3.91
CA LEU A 6 71.43 -26.95 -3.25
C LEU A 6 69.93 -27.19 -3.08
N GLY A 7 69.38 -26.76 -1.95
CA GLY A 7 67.96 -26.46 -1.76
C GLY A 7 67.80 -25.03 -1.22
N LEU A 8 67.34 -24.13 -2.08
CA LEU A 8 66.91 -22.77 -1.72
C LEU A 8 65.62 -22.86 -0.90
N GLY A 9 65.67 -22.40 0.36
CA GLY A 9 64.50 -22.26 1.21
C GLY A 9 63.71 -21.00 0.85
N SER A 10 62.67 -21.16 0.03
CA SER A 10 61.65 -20.13 -0.17
C SER A 10 60.62 -20.21 0.96
N SER A 11 60.76 -19.34 1.96
CA SER A 11 59.74 -19.12 2.99
C SER A 11 58.57 -18.34 2.38
N LEU A 12 57.51 -19.04 1.98
CA LEU A 12 56.23 -18.43 1.64
C LEU A 12 55.57 -17.92 2.91
N LEU A 13 55.46 -16.59 3.03
CA LEU A 13 54.54 -15.92 3.94
C LEU A 13 53.11 -16.28 3.52
N VAL A 14 52.41 -17.07 4.34
CA VAL A 14 50.96 -17.26 4.22
C VAL A 14 50.30 -16.00 4.81
N ALA A 15 49.87 -15.10 3.92
CA ALA A 15 48.94 -14.04 4.27
C ALA A 15 47.54 -14.65 4.34
N CYS A 16 46.93 -14.68 5.53
CA CYS A 16 45.52 -15.03 5.68
C CYS A 16 44.66 -13.90 5.08
N SER A 17 44.16 -14.11 3.87
CA SER A 17 43.11 -13.28 3.26
C SER A 17 41.74 -13.81 3.69
N THR A 18 41.27 -13.45 4.89
CA THR A 18 39.86 -13.69 5.26
C THR A 18 39.02 -12.54 4.73
N THR A 19 38.67 -12.60 3.45
CA THR A 19 37.45 -11.94 2.98
C THR A 19 36.28 -12.79 3.45
N GLU A 20 35.90 -12.67 4.71
CA GLU A 20 34.61 -13.21 5.16
C GLU A 20 33.54 -12.59 4.27
N SER A 21 32.87 -13.43 3.50
CA SER A 21 31.80 -12.95 2.64
C SER A 21 30.67 -12.43 3.53
N ALA A 22 29.93 -11.40 3.08
CA ALA A 22 28.75 -10.91 3.80
C ALA A 22 27.74 -12.05 4.10
N TYR A 23 27.76 -13.11 3.28
CA TYR A 23 26.99 -14.33 3.47
C TYR A 23 27.47 -15.18 4.66
N GLU A 24 28.78 -15.36 4.85
CA GLU A 24 29.35 -16.06 6.00
C GLU A 24 29.12 -15.30 7.30
N LEU A 25 29.21 -13.96 7.28
CA LEU A 25 28.90 -13.12 8.43
C LEU A 25 27.44 -13.27 8.86
N VAL A 26 26.50 -13.21 7.91
CA VAL A 26 25.07 -13.42 8.19
C VAL A 26 24.80 -14.84 8.69
N ARG A 27 25.44 -15.85 8.10
CA ARG A 27 25.29 -17.24 8.56
C ARG A 27 25.85 -17.45 9.96
N GLN A 28 27.03 -16.91 10.25
CA GLN A 28 27.67 -17.01 11.57
C GLN A 28 26.85 -16.28 12.63
N GLN A 29 26.30 -15.11 12.29
CA GLN A 29 25.36 -14.39 13.14
C GLN A 29 24.10 -15.23 13.41
N GLN A 30 23.52 -15.85 12.39
CA GLN A 30 22.36 -16.75 12.53
C GLN A 30 22.68 -17.97 13.40
N GLU A 31 23.87 -18.57 13.26
CA GLU A 31 24.30 -19.70 14.08
C GLU A 31 24.52 -19.30 15.55
N GLN A 32 25.09 -18.12 15.81
CA GLN A 32 25.20 -17.57 17.16
C GLN A 32 23.83 -17.28 17.79
N GLU A 33 22.92 -16.69 17.02
CA GLU A 33 21.55 -16.44 17.46
C GLU A 33 20.80 -17.74 17.74
N ALA A 34 20.93 -18.75 16.88
CA ALA A 34 20.35 -20.08 17.08
C ALA A 34 20.94 -20.78 18.32
N PHE A 35 22.24 -20.62 18.58
CA PHE A 35 22.87 -21.15 19.79
C PHE A 35 22.33 -20.47 21.06
N LEU A 36 22.22 -19.14 21.07
CA LEU A 36 21.63 -18.37 22.18
C LEU A 36 20.16 -18.75 22.40
N GLN A 37 19.40 -18.96 21.33
CA GLN A 37 18.03 -19.48 21.40
C GLN A 37 18.01 -20.87 22.03
N SER A 38 18.89 -21.78 21.63
CA SER A 38 18.95 -23.13 22.21
C SER A 38 19.22 -23.11 23.72
N LYS A 39 20.11 -22.20 24.16
CA LYS A 39 20.43 -22.00 25.58
C LYS A 39 19.25 -21.45 26.36
N GLU A 40 18.46 -20.59 25.74
CA GLU A 40 17.29 -20.02 26.38
C GLU A 40 16.12 -21.02 26.45
N ILE A 41 15.94 -21.86 25.42
CA ILE A 41 15.01 -22.98 25.46
C ILE A 41 15.40 -23.97 26.56
N GLU A 42 16.69 -24.27 26.73
CA GLU A 42 17.19 -25.09 27.84
C GLU A 42 16.86 -24.45 29.21
N GLN A 43 16.92 -23.11 29.31
CA GLN A 43 16.50 -22.39 30.51
C GLN A 43 14.97 -22.39 30.69
N TRP A 44 14.21 -22.36 29.60
CA TRP A 44 12.75 -22.49 29.60
C TRP A 44 12.31 -23.86 30.10
N GLU A 45 12.97 -24.95 29.69
CA GLU A 45 12.68 -26.28 30.23
C GLU A 45 12.94 -26.37 31.74
N LYS A 46 13.90 -25.60 32.25
CA LYS A 46 14.19 -25.49 33.69
C LYS A 46 13.20 -24.59 34.44
N ARG A 47 12.56 -23.65 33.74
CA ARG A 47 11.60 -22.67 34.27
C ARG A 47 10.23 -22.82 33.60
N LYS A 48 9.79 -24.07 33.38
CA LYS A 48 8.56 -24.35 32.63
C LYS A 48 7.42 -23.49 33.17
N PRO A 49 6.72 -22.73 32.31
CA PRO A 49 5.53 -22.02 32.70
C PRO A 49 4.57 -22.99 33.39
N SER A 50 4.16 -22.68 34.62
CA SER A 50 3.24 -23.54 35.38
C SER A 50 1.86 -23.63 34.75
N ASP A 51 1.52 -22.67 33.89
CA ASP A 51 0.28 -22.59 33.16
C ASP A 51 0.44 -21.83 31.82
N LYS A 52 -0.61 -21.92 31.02
CA LYS A 52 -0.74 -21.25 29.72
C LYS A 52 -0.61 -19.73 29.80
N GLN A 53 -1.12 -19.09 30.86
CA GLN A 53 -1.09 -17.62 30.99
C GLN A 53 0.33 -17.12 31.19
N MET A 54 1.13 -17.84 31.96
CA MET A 54 2.55 -17.56 32.14
C MET A 54 3.31 -17.68 30.81
N ALA A 55 2.95 -18.66 29.99
CA ALA A 55 3.58 -18.89 28.70
C ALA A 55 3.22 -17.79 27.66
N VAL A 56 1.96 -17.32 27.65
CA VAL A 56 1.54 -16.12 26.88
C VAL A 56 2.32 -14.87 27.33
N ARG A 57 2.44 -14.62 28.64
CA ARG A 57 3.21 -13.48 29.16
C ARG A 57 4.68 -13.52 28.74
N MET A 58 5.28 -14.70 28.69
CA MET A 58 6.66 -14.87 28.21
C MET A 58 6.79 -14.54 26.72
N LEU A 59 5.86 -15.00 25.89
CA LEU A 59 5.83 -14.63 24.48
C LEU A 59 5.74 -13.12 24.31
N GLU A 60 4.80 -12.47 24.99
CA GLU A 60 4.66 -11.01 24.95
C GLU A 60 5.93 -10.29 25.42
N GLU A 61 6.55 -10.74 26.50
CA GLU A 61 7.77 -10.14 27.04
C GLU A 61 8.95 -10.30 26.08
N THR A 62 9.13 -11.48 25.48
CA THR A 62 10.19 -11.71 24.49
C THR A 62 9.98 -10.84 23.25
N GLN A 63 8.74 -10.64 22.80
CA GLN A 63 8.41 -9.74 21.68
C GLN A 63 8.64 -8.27 22.04
N LYS A 64 8.31 -7.83 23.25
CA LYS A 64 8.62 -6.47 23.73
C LYS A 64 10.12 -6.18 23.73
N GLN A 65 10.94 -7.20 24.00
CA GLN A 65 12.39 -7.12 23.92
C GLN A 65 12.93 -7.22 22.48
N GLY A 66 12.06 -7.37 21.47
CA GLY A 66 12.43 -7.54 20.06
C GLY A 66 12.96 -8.93 19.70
N ARG A 67 12.84 -9.91 20.60
CA ARG A 67 13.44 -11.25 20.47
C ARG A 67 12.47 -12.20 19.76
N PHE A 68 12.13 -11.87 18.51
CA PHE A 68 11.09 -12.56 17.75
C PHE A 68 11.42 -14.01 17.40
N PHE A 69 12.69 -14.34 17.12
CA PHE A 69 13.07 -15.74 16.90
C PHE A 69 12.92 -16.61 18.16
N ALA A 70 13.25 -16.07 19.35
CA ALA A 70 12.99 -16.76 20.61
C ALA A 70 11.48 -16.92 20.83
N SER A 71 10.68 -15.89 20.53
CA SER A 71 9.22 -15.96 20.58
C SER A 71 8.65 -17.06 19.67
N LEU A 72 9.21 -17.27 18.47
CA LEU A 72 8.80 -18.37 17.59
C LEU A 72 9.06 -19.73 18.23
N ALA A 73 10.27 -19.96 18.73
CA ALA A 73 10.64 -21.21 19.37
C ALA A 73 9.76 -21.50 20.60
N TYR A 74 9.46 -20.48 21.41
CA TYR A 74 8.53 -20.63 22.53
C TYR A 74 7.11 -20.97 22.09
N ALA A 75 6.60 -20.34 21.04
CA ALA A 75 5.27 -20.63 20.54
C ALA A 75 5.16 -22.08 20.02
N GLU A 76 6.20 -22.58 19.34
CA GLU A 76 6.27 -23.97 18.87
C GLU A 76 6.32 -24.97 20.03
N ALA A 77 7.13 -24.70 21.05
CA ALA A 77 7.19 -25.53 22.26
C ALA A 77 5.84 -25.56 22.98
N MET A 78 5.16 -24.42 23.07
CA MET A 78 3.84 -24.31 23.68
C MET A 78 2.76 -25.07 22.90
N GLU A 79 2.74 -24.95 21.58
CA GLU A 79 1.78 -25.64 20.71
C GLU A 79 1.94 -27.16 20.83
N LYS A 80 3.18 -27.66 20.97
CA LYS A 80 3.47 -29.07 21.19
C LYS A 80 2.97 -29.60 22.55
N GLU A 81 3.11 -28.81 23.61
CA GLU A 81 2.75 -29.21 24.98
C GLU A 81 1.25 -29.07 25.26
N TYR A 82 0.65 -27.95 24.83
CA TYR A 82 -0.72 -27.56 25.22
C TYR A 82 -1.72 -27.59 24.06
N GLY A 83 -1.26 -27.82 22.83
CA GLY A 83 -2.08 -27.78 21.62
C GLY A 83 -2.26 -26.38 21.04
N ALA A 84 -3.01 -26.31 19.93
CA ALA A 84 -3.28 -25.06 19.24
C ALA A 84 -4.18 -24.14 20.07
N ASP A 85 -3.75 -22.88 20.22
CA ASP A 85 -4.49 -21.85 20.95
C ASP A 85 -4.49 -20.53 20.18
N PRO A 86 -5.65 -19.87 19.97
CA PRO A 86 -5.71 -18.64 19.20
C PRO A 86 -4.81 -17.51 19.72
N GLU A 87 -4.66 -17.35 21.04
CA GLU A 87 -3.79 -16.30 21.63
C GLU A 87 -2.31 -16.57 21.39
N VAL A 88 -1.90 -17.84 21.46
CA VAL A 88 -0.52 -18.24 21.14
C VAL A 88 -0.26 -18.14 19.64
N MET A 89 -1.21 -18.57 18.82
CA MET A 89 -1.11 -18.53 17.37
C MET A 89 -0.98 -17.10 16.84
N VAL A 90 -1.70 -16.13 17.42
CA VAL A 90 -1.58 -14.73 16.99
C VAL A 90 -0.22 -14.13 17.37
N LEU A 91 0.33 -14.50 18.53
CA LEU A 91 1.68 -14.10 18.94
C LEU A 91 2.74 -14.74 18.03
N ARG A 92 2.60 -16.03 17.70
CA ARG A 92 3.46 -16.72 16.72
C ARG A 92 3.42 -16.02 15.36
N ALA A 93 2.23 -15.70 14.86
CA ALA A 93 2.05 -15.01 13.59
C ALA A 93 2.69 -13.62 13.58
N GLU A 94 2.60 -12.87 14.68
CA GLU A 94 3.31 -11.60 14.82
C GLU A 94 4.83 -11.79 14.80
N ALA A 95 5.35 -12.81 15.49
CA ALA A 95 6.77 -13.12 15.43
C ALA A 95 7.22 -13.51 14.01
N LEU A 96 6.45 -14.35 13.30
CA LEU A 96 6.69 -14.72 11.88
C LEU A 96 6.73 -13.48 10.98
N ARG A 97 5.85 -12.50 11.22
CA ARG A 97 5.81 -11.24 10.47
C ARG A 97 7.10 -10.43 10.69
N GLN A 98 7.55 -10.35 11.93
CA GLN A 98 8.74 -9.58 12.31
C GLN A 98 10.04 -10.24 11.85
N THR A 99 10.07 -11.57 11.73
CA THR A 99 11.21 -12.33 11.19
C THR A 99 11.16 -12.49 9.67
N GLY A 100 10.15 -11.95 8.99
CA GLY A 100 10.06 -11.89 7.53
C GLY A 100 9.37 -13.10 6.87
N GLN A 101 8.83 -14.06 7.64
CA GLN A 101 8.04 -15.18 7.11
C GLN A 101 6.59 -14.74 6.83
N LEU A 102 6.43 -13.73 5.96
CA LEU A 102 5.16 -13.04 5.73
C LEU A 102 4.04 -13.96 5.23
N GLU A 103 4.36 -14.95 4.39
CA GLU A 103 3.37 -15.89 3.86
C GLU A 103 2.81 -16.78 4.99
N GLN A 104 3.67 -17.35 5.83
CA GLN A 104 3.25 -18.17 6.97
C GLN A 104 2.46 -17.33 7.97
N ALA A 105 2.92 -16.11 8.27
CA ALA A 105 2.19 -15.17 9.12
C ALA A 105 0.78 -14.89 8.58
N ALA A 106 0.65 -14.61 7.28
CA ALA A 106 -0.64 -14.36 6.64
C ALA A 106 -1.55 -15.60 6.68
N GLN A 107 -1.02 -16.81 6.48
CA GLN A 107 -1.79 -18.05 6.60
C GLN A 107 -2.32 -18.22 8.04
N THR A 108 -1.48 -18.03 9.05
CA THR A 108 -1.89 -18.11 10.46
C THR A 108 -2.92 -17.03 10.81
N PHE A 109 -2.72 -15.77 10.42
CA PHE A 109 -3.70 -14.73 10.67
C PHE A 109 -5.04 -15.00 9.98
N ASN A 110 -5.05 -15.51 8.73
CA ASN A 110 -6.27 -15.88 8.03
C ASN A 110 -7.06 -16.99 8.77
N ALA A 111 -6.37 -17.94 9.40
CA ALA A 111 -7.03 -18.97 10.22
C ALA A 111 -7.70 -18.39 11.48
N LEU A 112 -7.25 -17.22 11.94
CA LEU A 112 -7.68 -16.60 13.19
C LEU A 112 -8.82 -15.57 13.04
N ILE A 113 -9.20 -15.18 11.83
CA ILE A 113 -10.23 -14.15 11.60
C ILE A 113 -11.63 -14.53 12.10
N LYS A 114 -11.87 -15.82 12.40
CA LYS A 114 -13.14 -16.34 12.95
C LYS A 114 -13.06 -16.69 14.44
N THR A 115 -12.01 -16.25 15.12
CA THR A 115 -11.75 -16.54 16.54
C THR A 115 -11.90 -15.28 17.38
N PRO A 116 -11.91 -15.37 18.73
CA PRO A 116 -11.94 -14.18 19.59
C PRO A 116 -10.79 -13.18 19.36
N VAL A 117 -9.67 -13.62 18.78
CA VAL A 117 -8.52 -12.74 18.44
C VAL A 117 -8.60 -12.14 17.04
N ALA A 118 -9.76 -12.17 16.38
CA ALA A 118 -9.94 -11.69 15.01
C ALA A 118 -9.45 -10.24 14.80
N GLY A 119 -9.63 -9.35 15.78
CA GLY A 119 -9.14 -7.97 15.71
C GLY A 119 -7.61 -7.90 15.52
N ARG A 120 -6.85 -8.66 16.31
CA ARG A 120 -5.39 -8.77 16.19
C ARG A 120 -4.98 -9.45 14.88
N ALA A 121 -5.75 -10.45 14.43
CA ALA A 121 -5.49 -11.12 13.17
C ALA A 121 -5.67 -10.17 11.97
N TYR A 122 -6.75 -9.38 11.95
CA TYR A 122 -6.95 -8.34 10.95
C TYR A 122 -5.85 -7.27 10.99
N GLN A 123 -5.40 -6.88 12.19
CA GLN A 123 -4.27 -5.96 12.31
C GLN A 123 -3.02 -6.54 11.64
N GLY A 124 -2.68 -7.81 11.94
CA GLY A 124 -1.54 -8.51 11.33
C GLY A 124 -1.61 -8.55 9.80
N LEU A 125 -2.76 -8.90 9.23
CA LEU A 125 -3.00 -8.90 7.79
C LEU A 125 -2.86 -7.49 7.19
N GLY A 126 -3.37 -6.47 7.88
CA GLY A 126 -3.25 -5.08 7.46
C GLY A 126 -1.80 -4.59 7.43
N LEU A 127 -1.01 -4.95 8.44
CA LEU A 127 0.42 -4.63 8.49
C LEU A 127 1.22 -5.37 7.40
N ILE A 128 0.89 -6.63 7.11
CA ILE A 128 1.49 -7.38 5.99
C ILE A 128 1.16 -6.69 4.67
N ALA A 129 -0.10 -6.38 4.40
CA ALA A 129 -0.52 -5.69 3.19
C ALA A 129 0.19 -4.33 3.03
N GLY A 130 0.31 -3.56 4.12
CA GLY A 130 1.04 -2.29 4.14
C GLY A 130 2.53 -2.46 3.82
N SER A 131 3.19 -3.50 4.33
CA SER A 131 4.60 -3.80 4.01
C SER A 131 4.82 -4.18 2.54
N GLN A 132 3.79 -4.72 1.89
CA GLN A 132 3.77 -5.06 0.48
C GLN A 132 3.27 -3.91 -0.41
N GLN A 133 3.06 -2.72 0.16
CA GLN A 133 2.52 -1.54 -0.50
C GLN A 133 1.09 -1.70 -1.05
N HIS A 134 0.35 -2.72 -0.62
CA HIS A 134 -1.07 -2.92 -0.94
C HIS A 134 -1.96 -2.09 0.00
N PHE A 135 -1.85 -0.76 -0.07
CA PHE A 135 -2.45 0.13 0.93
C PHE A 135 -3.99 0.14 0.96
N ASP A 136 -4.65 -0.10 -0.17
CA ASP A 136 -6.12 -0.26 -0.19
C ASP A 136 -6.56 -1.48 0.64
N GLN A 137 -5.85 -2.61 0.52
CA GLN A 137 -6.12 -3.81 1.31
C GLN A 137 -5.73 -3.61 2.76
N ALA A 138 -4.60 -2.93 3.02
CA ALA A 138 -4.18 -2.58 4.36
C ALA A 138 -5.25 -1.77 5.09
N ALA A 139 -5.81 -0.74 4.45
CA ALA A 139 -6.87 0.09 5.01
C ALA A 139 -8.14 -0.74 5.30
N GLN A 140 -8.50 -1.69 4.44
CA GLN A 140 -9.66 -2.58 4.68
C GLN A 140 -9.46 -3.47 5.91
N TYR A 141 -8.31 -4.14 6.03
CA TYR A 141 -8.01 -4.99 7.18
C TYR A 141 -7.87 -4.18 8.48
N LEU A 142 -7.15 -3.06 8.45
CA LEU A 142 -6.97 -2.20 9.62
C LEU A 142 -8.29 -1.57 10.07
N LYS A 143 -9.23 -1.28 9.15
CA LYS A 143 -10.57 -0.84 9.49
C LYS A 143 -11.35 -1.92 10.25
N LEU A 144 -11.27 -3.17 9.82
CA LEU A 144 -11.90 -4.30 10.53
C LEU A 144 -11.29 -4.49 11.92
N ALA A 145 -9.96 -4.39 12.03
CA ALA A 145 -9.27 -4.43 13.31
C ALA A 145 -9.71 -3.29 14.24
N ALA A 146 -9.76 -2.06 13.74
CA ALA A 146 -10.14 -0.87 14.52
C ALA A 146 -11.62 -0.87 14.97
N GLN A 147 -12.47 -1.67 14.32
CA GLN A 147 -13.84 -1.93 14.80
C GLN A 147 -13.88 -2.84 16.02
N GLN A 148 -12.90 -3.74 16.18
CA GLN A 148 -12.79 -4.64 17.33
C GLN A 148 -12.09 -3.95 18.52
N ASP A 149 -11.09 -3.11 18.25
CA ASP A 149 -10.35 -2.36 19.26
C ASP A 149 -10.28 -0.87 18.89
N PRO A 150 -11.35 -0.10 19.12
CA PRO A 150 -11.40 1.32 18.76
C PRO A 150 -10.46 2.19 19.59
N THR A 151 -9.99 1.71 20.75
CA THR A 151 -9.17 2.44 21.73
C THR A 151 -7.67 2.25 21.53
N ASN A 152 -7.25 1.44 20.56
CA ASN A 152 -5.84 1.24 20.27
C ASN A 152 -5.28 2.38 19.39
N ALA A 153 -4.54 3.29 20.03
CA ALA A 153 -3.98 4.47 19.39
C ALA A 153 -3.04 4.12 18.21
N ILE A 154 -2.24 3.06 18.35
CA ILE A 154 -1.30 2.62 17.30
C ILE A 154 -2.09 2.08 16.10
N LEU A 155 -3.12 1.27 16.35
CA LEU A 155 -3.98 0.75 15.29
C LEU A 155 -4.73 1.86 14.54
N GLN A 156 -5.24 2.87 15.25
CA GLN A 156 -5.85 4.05 14.64
C GLN A 156 -4.82 4.82 13.78
N SER A 157 -3.58 4.93 14.24
CA SER A 157 -2.49 5.58 13.49
C SER A 157 -2.09 4.79 12.24
N ASP A 158 -2.00 3.46 12.33
CA ASP A 158 -1.70 2.58 11.20
C ASP A 158 -2.81 2.65 10.15
N LEU A 159 -4.09 2.68 10.59
CA LEU A 159 -5.24 2.88 9.69
C LEU A 159 -5.17 4.23 8.99
N ALA A 160 -4.87 5.31 9.71
CA ALA A 160 -4.70 6.63 9.12
C ALA A 160 -3.58 6.65 8.09
N TYR A 161 -2.43 6.04 8.41
CA TYR A 161 -1.31 5.92 7.49
C TYR A 161 -1.70 5.16 6.22
N ALA A 162 -2.40 4.02 6.36
CA ALA A 162 -2.90 3.27 5.22
C ALA A 162 -3.84 4.11 4.35
N TYR A 163 -4.73 4.91 4.95
CA TYR A 163 -5.59 5.84 4.19
C TYR A 163 -4.83 6.91 3.42
N LEU A 164 -3.74 7.46 3.98
CA LEU A 164 -2.91 8.43 3.26
C LEU A 164 -2.26 7.78 2.03
N ARG A 165 -1.71 6.58 2.22
CA ARG A 165 -1.03 5.83 1.16
C ARG A 165 -1.98 5.23 0.13
N SER A 166 -3.23 4.97 0.49
CA SER A 166 -4.28 4.48 -0.42
C SER A 166 -5.02 5.61 -1.16
N GLY A 167 -4.51 6.84 -1.04
CA GLY A 167 -5.06 8.00 -1.72
C GLY A 167 -6.39 8.50 -1.15
N GLN A 168 -6.68 8.21 0.13
CA GLN A 168 -7.92 8.55 0.80
C GLN A 168 -7.70 9.44 2.04
N PRO A 169 -7.02 10.60 1.92
CA PRO A 169 -6.66 11.46 3.06
C PRO A 169 -7.89 11.96 3.86
N GLN A 170 -9.07 12.01 3.24
CA GLN A 170 -10.32 12.37 3.91
C GLN A 170 -10.68 11.43 5.06
N TYR A 171 -10.36 10.14 4.97
CA TYR A 171 -10.62 9.17 6.03
C TYR A 171 -9.51 9.14 7.08
N ALA A 172 -8.28 9.54 6.70
CA ALA A 172 -7.14 9.58 7.62
C ALA A 172 -7.38 10.55 8.78
N ARG A 173 -8.05 11.69 8.54
CA ARG A 173 -8.31 12.72 9.56
C ARG A 173 -8.97 12.16 10.83
N LEU A 174 -10.02 11.36 10.68
CA LEU A 174 -10.77 10.84 11.83
C LEU A 174 -9.94 9.82 12.62
N ALA A 175 -9.31 8.87 11.92
CA ALA A 175 -8.49 7.85 12.57
C ALA A 175 -7.28 8.48 13.30
N LEU A 176 -6.63 9.45 12.66
CA LEU A 176 -5.47 10.12 13.24
C LEU A 176 -5.83 11.05 14.41
N GLY A 177 -6.99 11.70 14.36
CA GLY A 177 -7.53 12.46 15.49
C GLY A 177 -7.72 11.57 16.73
N LYS A 178 -8.35 10.40 16.56
CA LYS A 178 -8.47 9.41 17.64
C LYS A 178 -7.10 8.97 18.17
N ALA A 179 -6.16 8.66 17.28
CA ALA A 179 -4.82 8.24 17.66
C ALA A 179 -4.10 9.30 18.51
N ALA A 180 -4.16 10.58 18.09
CA ALA A 180 -3.52 11.70 18.79
C ALA A 180 -4.20 12.02 20.13
N GLU A 181 -5.51 11.85 20.27
CA GLU A 181 -6.19 12.02 21.55
C GLU A 181 -5.92 10.87 22.54
N LEU A 182 -5.79 9.64 22.04
CA LEU A 182 -5.53 8.46 22.86
C LEU A 182 -4.06 8.38 23.33
N ALA A 183 -3.12 8.89 22.53
CA ALA A 183 -1.69 8.89 22.86
C ALA A 183 -0.99 10.13 22.28
N PRO A 184 -1.18 11.31 22.91
CA PRO A 184 -0.72 12.60 22.39
C PRO A 184 0.81 12.72 22.25
N ASP A 185 1.56 12.03 23.10
CA ASP A 185 3.03 12.11 23.14
C ASP A 185 3.71 11.00 22.32
N ASN A 186 2.94 10.20 21.57
CA ASN A 186 3.53 9.09 20.82
C ASN A 186 4.24 9.62 19.55
N PRO A 187 5.56 9.40 19.40
CA PRO A 187 6.33 9.98 18.30
C PRO A 187 5.90 9.46 16.92
N LYS A 188 5.46 8.21 16.81
CA LYS A 188 4.94 7.63 15.56
C LYS A 188 3.64 8.31 15.15
N ILE A 189 2.73 8.53 16.11
CA ILE A 189 1.45 9.19 15.86
C ILE A 189 1.67 10.66 15.47
N LEU A 190 2.56 11.37 16.16
CA LEU A 190 2.92 12.76 15.82
C LEU A 190 3.56 12.87 14.44
N SER A 191 4.39 11.89 14.05
CA SER A 191 4.99 11.83 12.70
C SER A 191 3.92 11.63 11.63
N ASN A 192 2.96 10.72 11.87
CA ASN A 192 1.83 10.52 10.98
C ASN A 192 0.90 11.75 10.92
N MET A 193 0.74 12.48 12.03
CA MET A 193 0.02 13.76 12.08
C MET A 193 0.69 14.82 11.20
N ALA A 194 2.00 15.00 11.32
CA ALA A 194 2.75 15.90 10.46
C ALA A 194 2.64 15.49 8.97
N LEU A 195 2.75 14.20 8.67
CA LEU A 195 2.56 13.65 7.33
C LEU A 195 1.17 13.98 6.76
N TYR A 196 0.10 13.74 7.53
CA TYR A 196 -1.27 14.06 7.14
C TYR A 196 -1.45 15.55 6.84
N LEU A 197 -0.91 16.43 7.69
CA LEU A 197 -1.02 17.87 7.53
C LEU A 197 -0.29 18.35 6.27
N LEU A 198 0.87 17.79 5.94
CA LEU A 198 1.58 18.11 4.70
C LEU A 198 0.82 17.64 3.46
N VAL A 199 0.32 16.40 3.46
CA VAL A 199 -0.51 15.87 2.35
C VAL A 199 -1.80 16.67 2.18
N SER A 200 -2.35 17.20 3.28
CA SER A 200 -3.55 18.03 3.30
C SER A 200 -3.30 19.51 3.00
N GLN A 201 -2.09 19.88 2.55
CA GLN A 201 -1.70 21.25 2.21
C GLN A 201 -1.72 22.23 3.40
N GLU A 202 -1.41 21.75 4.61
CA GLU A 202 -1.33 22.53 5.85
C GLU A 202 0.12 22.58 6.42
N PRO A 203 1.13 23.02 5.66
CA PRO A 203 2.55 22.88 6.03
C PRO A 203 2.96 23.67 7.29
N GLN A 204 2.27 24.78 7.56
CA GLN A 204 2.53 25.59 8.76
C GLN A 204 2.17 24.83 10.04
N ARG A 205 1.01 24.14 10.04
CA ARG A 205 0.58 23.30 11.15
C ARG A 205 1.47 22.07 11.29
N ALA A 206 1.86 21.45 10.18
CA ALA A 206 2.80 20.33 10.20
C ALA A 206 4.13 20.74 10.86
N THR A 207 4.69 21.88 10.47
CA THR A 207 5.94 22.41 11.04
C THR A 207 5.81 22.65 12.54
N PHE A 208 4.70 23.25 12.97
CA PHE A 208 4.43 23.45 14.40
C PHE A 208 4.38 22.12 15.16
N VAL A 209 3.65 21.12 14.66
CA VAL A 209 3.57 19.79 15.28
C VAL A 209 4.95 19.13 15.37
N MET A 210 5.74 19.15 14.29
CA MET A 210 7.08 18.56 14.29
C MET A 210 8.03 19.24 15.29
N GLN A 211 7.95 20.57 15.42
CA GLN A 211 8.74 21.33 16.38
C GLN A 211 8.32 21.05 17.83
N GLN A 212 7.02 21.04 18.11
CA GLN A 212 6.49 20.73 19.45
C GLN A 212 6.82 19.30 19.87
N ALA A 213 6.80 18.36 18.93
CA ALA A 213 7.20 16.98 19.14
C ALA A 213 8.72 16.80 19.31
N GLY A 214 9.52 17.85 19.15
CA GLY A 214 10.98 17.78 19.23
C GLY A 214 11.61 16.89 18.17
N MET A 215 10.98 16.75 17.00
CA MET A 215 11.51 15.91 15.92
C MET A 215 12.82 16.48 15.42
N ASP A 216 13.83 15.61 15.26
CA ASP A 216 15.10 16.02 14.70
C ASP A 216 14.98 16.41 13.21
N PRO A 217 15.93 17.18 12.66
CA PRO A 217 15.86 17.63 11.26
C PRO A 217 15.80 16.50 10.22
N ALA A 218 16.42 15.34 10.48
CA ALA A 218 16.40 14.22 9.55
C ALA A 218 15.01 13.58 9.51
N THR A 219 14.37 13.42 10.68
CA THR A 219 12.98 12.96 10.79
C THR A 219 12.01 13.92 10.10
N GLN A 220 12.17 15.24 10.31
CA GLN A 220 11.36 16.25 9.63
C GLN A 220 11.50 16.15 8.10
N GLN A 221 12.73 15.99 7.61
CA GLN A 221 13.00 15.84 6.18
C GLN A 221 12.38 14.55 5.62
N ALA A 222 12.49 13.43 6.33
CA ALA A 222 11.91 12.16 5.91
C ALA A 222 10.37 12.25 5.80
N VAL A 223 9.72 12.89 6.78
CA VAL A 223 8.27 13.14 6.76
C VAL A 223 7.89 14.02 5.55
N ALA A 224 8.65 15.08 5.28
CA ALA A 224 8.41 15.96 4.14
C ALA A 224 8.57 15.25 2.79
N GLN A 225 9.62 14.43 2.63
CA GLN A 225 9.84 13.65 1.42
C GLN A 225 8.70 12.64 1.19
N MET A 226 8.25 11.96 2.25
CA MET A 226 7.13 11.04 2.16
C MET A 226 5.83 11.76 1.77
N ALA A 227 5.57 12.94 2.34
CA ALA A 227 4.41 13.73 1.98
C ALA A 227 4.42 14.14 0.50
N GLN A 228 5.57 14.54 -0.03
CA GLN A 228 5.74 14.87 -1.44
C GLN A 228 5.48 13.67 -2.35
N GLN A 229 6.02 12.50 -1.99
CA GLN A 229 5.77 11.26 -2.73
C GLN A 229 4.26 10.92 -2.76
N ILE A 230 3.60 10.95 -1.60
CA ILE A 230 2.15 10.68 -1.52
C ILE A 230 1.37 11.70 -2.34
N GLY A 231 1.75 12.98 -2.31
CA GLY A 231 1.13 14.02 -3.12
C GLY A 231 1.23 13.74 -4.62
N GLN A 232 2.39 13.29 -5.10
CA GLN A 232 2.59 12.91 -6.50
C GLN A 232 1.77 11.67 -6.88
N GLU A 233 1.75 10.64 -6.03
CA GLU A 233 0.96 9.43 -6.22
C GLU A 233 -0.55 9.76 -6.32
N LEU A 234 -1.04 10.65 -5.45
CA LEU A 234 -2.42 11.15 -5.45
C LEU A 234 -2.76 11.92 -6.74
N GLU A 235 -1.87 12.78 -7.20
CA GLU A 235 -2.06 13.54 -8.45
C GLU A 235 -2.17 12.61 -9.65
N GLN A 236 -1.29 11.61 -9.73
CA GLN A 236 -1.31 10.58 -10.77
C GLN A 236 -2.58 9.74 -10.71
N LEU A 237 -2.99 9.32 -9.51
CA LEU A 237 -4.21 8.54 -9.31
C LEU A 237 -5.45 9.32 -9.77
N HIS A 238 -5.57 10.60 -9.39
CA HIS A 238 -6.67 11.46 -9.83
C HIS A 238 -6.67 11.69 -11.34
N ALA A 239 -5.49 11.92 -11.94
CA ALA A 239 -5.38 12.08 -13.38
C ALA A 239 -5.83 10.81 -14.13
N HIS A 240 -5.43 9.63 -13.63
CA HIS A 240 -5.83 8.35 -14.22
C HIS A 240 -7.35 8.13 -14.12
N GLN A 241 -7.95 8.38 -12.96
CA GLN A 241 -9.40 8.26 -12.77
C GLN A 241 -10.19 9.22 -13.68
N GLN A 242 -9.70 10.45 -13.86
CA GLN A 242 -10.32 11.40 -14.78
C GLN A 242 -10.24 10.93 -16.23
N GLN A 243 -9.09 10.38 -16.65
CA GLN A 243 -8.93 9.84 -17.99
C GLN A 243 -9.85 8.64 -18.24
N GLN A 244 -9.94 7.71 -17.29
CA GLN A 244 -10.86 6.57 -17.37
C GLN A 244 -12.32 7.05 -17.52
N LYS A 245 -12.76 7.98 -16.66
CA LYS A 245 -14.11 8.55 -16.73
C LYS A 245 -14.37 9.24 -18.08
N GLN A 246 -13.40 9.96 -18.63
CA GLN A 246 -13.52 10.56 -19.96
C GLN A 246 -13.61 9.51 -21.07
N GLN A 247 -12.86 8.41 -20.97
CA GLN A 247 -12.94 7.29 -21.91
C GLN A 247 -14.32 6.62 -21.84
N GLU A 248 -14.84 6.35 -20.63
CA GLU A 248 -16.17 5.78 -20.44
C GLU A 248 -17.26 6.68 -21.05
N LEU A 249 -17.19 8.00 -20.81
CA LEU A 249 -18.13 8.95 -21.40
C LEU A 249 -18.04 8.99 -22.93
N ARG A 250 -16.82 8.90 -23.51
CA ARG A 250 -16.62 8.84 -24.96
C ARG A 250 -17.17 7.54 -25.55
N MET A 251 -16.94 6.41 -24.90
CA MET A 251 -17.47 5.10 -25.32
C MET A 251 -19.00 5.08 -25.26
N ALA A 252 -19.59 5.66 -24.20
CA ALA A 252 -21.03 5.80 -24.06
C ALA A 252 -21.63 6.69 -25.16
N ALA A 253 -21.00 7.83 -25.48
CA ALA A 253 -21.44 8.71 -26.57
C ALA A 253 -21.34 8.02 -27.95
N ALA A 254 -20.24 7.32 -28.22
CA ALA A 254 -20.06 6.58 -29.47
C ALA A 254 -21.10 5.46 -29.64
N ALA A 255 -21.44 4.75 -28.56
CA ALA A 255 -22.48 3.73 -28.57
C ALA A 255 -23.87 4.33 -28.84
N GLN A 256 -24.17 5.52 -28.29
CA GLN A 256 -25.42 6.24 -28.57
C GLN A 256 -25.50 6.69 -30.03
N ASP A 257 -24.41 7.21 -30.59
CA ASP A 257 -24.33 7.60 -32.01
C ASP A 257 -24.54 6.39 -32.93
N GLU A 258 -23.95 5.24 -32.60
CA GLU A 258 -24.14 4.00 -33.35
C GLU A 258 -25.60 3.50 -33.27
N GLN A 259 -26.20 3.52 -32.08
CA GLN A 259 -27.61 3.19 -31.90
C GLN A 259 -28.52 4.13 -32.70
N ALA A 260 -28.25 5.44 -32.69
CA ALA A 260 -29.00 6.41 -33.47
C ALA A 260 -28.88 6.14 -34.98
N ARG A 261 -27.66 5.84 -35.47
CA ARG A 261 -27.43 5.45 -36.88
C ARG A 261 -28.19 4.17 -37.25
N ALA A 262 -28.14 3.15 -36.40
CA ALA A 262 -28.87 1.90 -36.62
C ALA A 262 -30.39 2.11 -36.66
N GLN A 263 -30.93 2.96 -35.78
CA GLN A 263 -32.35 3.32 -35.79
C GLN A 263 -32.74 4.06 -37.09
N VAL A 264 -31.95 5.03 -37.53
CA VAL A 264 -32.20 5.74 -38.80
C VAL A 264 -32.20 4.78 -39.99
N LEU A 265 -31.26 3.84 -40.04
CA LEU A 265 -31.21 2.80 -41.08
C LEU A 265 -32.42 1.86 -41.03
N ALA A 266 -32.96 1.56 -39.85
CA ALA A 266 -34.16 0.73 -39.70
C ALA A 266 -35.44 1.43 -40.18
N PHE A 267 -35.54 2.77 -40.04
CA PHE A 267 -36.72 3.54 -40.45
C PHE A 267 -36.69 3.99 -41.92
N ASN A 268 -35.51 4.06 -42.55
CA ASN A 268 -35.36 4.30 -43.98
C ASN A 268 -34.67 3.09 -44.63
N PRO A 269 -35.38 1.96 -44.85
CA PRO A 269 -34.83 0.92 -45.70
C PRO A 269 -34.57 1.57 -47.06
N THR A 270 -33.31 1.59 -47.50
CA THR A 270 -32.96 1.99 -48.87
C THR A 270 -33.96 1.33 -49.81
N PRO A 271 -34.66 2.07 -50.70
CA PRO A 271 -35.55 1.43 -51.63
C PRO A 271 -34.71 0.43 -52.41
N SER A 272 -35.08 -0.85 -52.34
CA SER A 272 -34.53 -1.89 -53.20
C SER A 272 -34.70 -1.40 -54.63
N GLY A 273 -33.64 -0.79 -55.15
CA GLY A 273 -33.55 -0.45 -56.56
C GLY A 273 -33.68 -1.78 -57.29
N ASN A 274 -34.81 -1.96 -57.96
CA ASN A 274 -34.98 -3.02 -58.94
C ASN A 274 -33.79 -2.92 -59.90
N VAL A 275 -32.82 -3.82 -59.73
CA VAL A 275 -31.87 -4.15 -60.79
C VAL A 275 -32.68 -4.94 -61.80
N THR A 276 -33.44 -4.23 -62.64
CA THR A 276 -33.85 -4.77 -63.93
C THR A 276 -32.59 -5.10 -64.69
N GLN A 277 -32.30 -6.40 -64.79
CA GLN A 277 -31.45 -6.95 -65.82
C GLN A 277 -31.96 -6.47 -67.18
N THR A 278 -31.26 -5.51 -67.79
CA THR A 278 -31.38 -5.26 -69.22
C THR A 278 -30.03 -4.92 -69.79
N GLY A 279 -29.55 -5.80 -70.68
CA GLY A 279 -28.58 -5.43 -71.70
C GLY A 279 -27.11 -5.67 -71.33
N MET A 280 -26.66 -6.90 -71.58
CA MET A 280 -25.31 -7.10 -72.11
C MET A 280 -25.11 -6.18 -73.32
N ASN A 281 -24.14 -5.26 -73.28
CA ASN A 281 -23.32 -5.03 -74.46
C ASN A 281 -21.91 -4.52 -74.14
N ARG A 282 -21.01 -4.99 -74.98
CA ARG A 282 -19.56 -5.10 -74.85
C ARG A 282 -18.79 -3.77 -74.79
N SER A 283 -17.58 -3.95 -74.25
CA SER A 283 -16.28 -3.44 -74.73
C SER A 283 -15.88 -1.99 -74.48
N ALA A 284 -14.73 -1.89 -73.81
CA ALA A 284 -13.53 -1.16 -74.21
C ALA A 284 -13.05 -0.06 -73.24
N GLN A 285 -11.81 -0.32 -72.81
CA GLN A 285 -10.72 0.64 -72.64
C GLN A 285 -10.63 1.48 -71.35
N ALA A 286 -9.54 1.17 -70.66
CA ALA A 286 -8.81 1.98 -69.70
C ALA A 286 -8.68 3.44 -70.14
N GLN A 287 -8.77 4.35 -69.16
CA GLN A 287 -7.72 5.32 -68.84
C GLN A 287 -8.17 6.17 -67.64
N ASN A 288 -7.34 6.18 -66.59
CA ASN A 288 -7.33 7.25 -65.60
C ASN A 288 -7.00 8.58 -66.29
N PRO A 289 -7.53 9.69 -65.77
CA PRO A 289 -6.57 10.64 -65.20
C PRO A 289 -7.02 11.32 -63.89
N VAL A 290 -5.98 11.53 -63.07
CA VAL A 290 -5.68 12.63 -62.13
C VAL A 290 -6.55 13.90 -62.29
N VAL A 291 -6.91 14.55 -61.16
CA VAL A 291 -6.78 16.01 -60.88
C VAL A 291 -7.39 16.37 -59.49
N ASN A 292 -6.54 16.94 -58.62
CA ASN A 292 -6.83 17.83 -57.47
C ASN A 292 -6.93 19.29 -58.03
N PRO A 293 -7.41 20.41 -57.40
CA PRO A 293 -7.86 20.64 -56.01
C PRO A 293 -8.99 21.72 -55.81
N THR A 294 -9.34 21.98 -54.54
CA THR A 294 -9.74 23.28 -53.92
C THR A 294 -11.05 24.06 -54.22
N ARG A 295 -11.57 24.58 -53.07
CA ARG A 295 -12.29 25.85 -52.78
C ARG A 295 -13.82 25.90 -52.87
N GLY A 296 -14.42 26.21 -51.72
CA GLY A 296 -15.79 26.73 -51.60
C GLY A 296 -16.06 27.28 -50.20
N ARG A 297 -15.68 28.53 -49.97
CA ARG A 297 -15.99 29.33 -48.77
C ARG A 297 -17.47 29.74 -48.87
N ALA A 298 -18.27 29.60 -47.82
CA ALA A 298 -19.52 30.34 -47.69
C ALA A 298 -19.79 30.67 -46.22
N VAL A 299 -19.83 31.98 -45.97
CA VAL A 299 -20.24 32.67 -44.75
C VAL A 299 -21.71 33.01 -44.90
N VAL A 300 -22.59 32.71 -43.93
CA VAL A 300 -23.75 33.56 -43.61
C VAL A 300 -24.09 33.46 -42.11
N SER A 301 -24.17 34.66 -41.53
CA SER A 301 -24.61 35.17 -40.23
C SER A 301 -26.04 34.74 -39.83
N ALA A 302 -26.31 34.36 -38.56
CA ALA A 302 -26.68 35.17 -37.39
C ALA A 302 -28.20 35.22 -37.09
N THR A 303 -28.59 34.83 -35.88
CA THR A 303 -29.61 35.45 -35.01
C THR A 303 -29.65 34.66 -33.68
N GLN A 304 -29.05 35.19 -32.62
CA GLN A 304 -29.71 35.87 -31.48
C GLN A 304 -30.68 35.02 -30.65
N ALA A 305 -30.30 34.90 -29.36
CA ALA A 305 -31.14 34.97 -28.15
C ALA A 305 -31.05 33.73 -27.26
N GLY A 306 -30.56 33.93 -26.03
CA GLY A 306 -30.52 32.90 -24.99
C GLY A 306 -29.47 33.17 -23.93
N LEU A 307 -29.56 34.34 -23.29
CA LEU A 307 -28.82 34.70 -22.07
C LEU A 307 -29.03 33.64 -20.99
N ASN A 308 -27.95 33.15 -20.36
CA ASN A 308 -27.93 32.90 -18.92
C ASN A 308 -26.47 32.85 -18.41
N ARG A 309 -26.10 33.91 -17.70
CA ARG A 309 -24.89 34.00 -16.86
C ARG A 309 -25.24 33.59 -15.42
N PRO A 310 -24.23 33.30 -14.58
CA PRO A 310 -24.37 32.62 -13.29
C PRO A 310 -24.79 33.59 -12.17
N LEU A 311 -25.44 33.06 -11.13
CA LEU A 311 -25.59 33.75 -9.85
C LEU A 311 -24.61 33.15 -8.83
N LEU A 312 -23.69 34.01 -8.42
CA LEU A 312 -22.99 33.98 -7.13
C LEU A 312 -23.93 34.47 -6.02
N GLU A 313 -23.52 34.18 -4.78
CA GLU A 313 -23.92 34.79 -3.50
C GLU A 313 -25.04 34.12 -2.70
N SER A 314 -24.66 33.50 -1.57
CA SER A 314 -24.82 34.21 -0.29
C SER A 314 -23.78 33.76 0.74
N LEU A 315 -22.85 34.66 1.07
CA LEU A 315 -22.20 34.69 2.36
C LEU A 315 -23.13 35.38 3.37
N GLY A 316 -23.18 34.88 4.61
CA GLY A 316 -23.80 35.55 5.75
C GLY A 316 -23.42 34.85 7.07
N PRO A 317 -23.34 35.55 8.21
CA PRO A 317 -22.18 35.47 9.10
C PRO A 317 -22.33 34.66 10.40
N VAL A 318 -21.16 34.37 10.99
CA VAL A 318 -20.75 34.12 12.39
C VAL A 318 -21.83 34.15 13.49
N SER A 319 -21.81 33.13 14.37
CA SER A 319 -22.03 33.35 15.81
C SER A 319 -20.93 32.66 16.65
N SER A 320 -20.27 33.47 17.48
CA SER A 320 -19.53 33.06 18.66
C SER A 320 -20.43 33.27 19.89
N SER A 321 -20.54 32.27 20.75
CA SER A 321 -20.78 32.38 22.20
C SER A 321 -20.71 30.97 22.80
N MET A 322 -19.63 30.63 23.51
CA MET A 322 -19.61 30.49 24.97
C MET A 322 -20.56 29.43 25.54
N ASN A 323 -20.03 28.24 25.83
CA ASN A 323 -19.80 27.71 27.19
C ASN A 323 -18.85 26.51 27.13
#